data_AF-A0A848T3J8-F1
#
_entry.id   AF-A0A848T3J8-F1
#
_cell.length_a   1.000
_cell.length_b   1.000
_cell.length_c   1.000
_cell.angle_alpha   90.00
_cell.angle_beta   90.00
_cell.angle_gamma   90.00
#
_symmetry.space_group_name_H-M   'P 1'
#
loop_
_entity.id
_entity.type
_entity.pdbx_description
1 polymer ?
#
loop_
_entity_poly.entity_id
_entity_poly.type
_entity_poly.pdbx_seq_one_letter_code
_entity_poly.pdbx_strand_id
1 'polypeptide(L)'
;MTLSDARIAKYLNKNYYSIKFDAQHPDDITIGGKTYKNPNYVESNTCKRNGTHELAYAVATSQDGRLAFPTTVYFDENFNKLVAVPGFQKALDLEKILTYYRGDYHFKLEWNQFQQNFDQYQENL
;
A
#
# COMPACT_ATOMS: atom_id res chain seq x y z
N MET A 1 -4.39 16.55 0.63
CA MET A 1 -3.75 15.22 0.62
C MET A 1 -4.69 14.25 -0.08
N THR A 2 -4.19 13.37 -0.95
CA THR A 2 -5.00 12.47 -1.79
C THR A 2 -5.85 11.50 -0.98
N LEU A 3 -5.32 10.99 0.13
CA LEU A 3 -6.09 10.15 1.08
C LEU A 3 -7.10 10.94 1.95
N SER A 4 -7.11 12.27 1.86
CA SER A 4 -8.07 13.13 2.57
C SER A 4 -9.21 13.61 1.69
N ASP A 5 -9.22 13.28 0.39
CA ASP A 5 -10.38 13.54 -0.48
C ASP A 5 -11.54 12.63 -0.06
N ALA A 6 -12.70 13.22 0.24
CA ALA A 6 -13.86 12.52 0.73
C ALA A 6 -14.36 11.41 -0.22
N ARG A 7 -14.18 11.59 -1.54
CA ARG A 7 -14.59 10.60 -2.55
C ARG A 7 -13.70 9.37 -2.48
N ILE A 8 -12.38 9.58 -2.43
CA ILE A 8 -11.40 8.49 -2.30
C ILE A 8 -11.59 7.78 -0.96
N ALA A 9 -11.77 8.52 0.13
CA ALA A 9 -12.00 7.93 1.45
C ALA A 9 -13.28 7.07 1.46
N LYS A 10 -14.37 7.54 0.85
CA LYS A 10 -15.62 6.76 0.75
C LYS A 10 -15.44 5.49 -0.06
N TYR A 11 -14.74 5.56 -1.19
CA TYR A 11 -14.47 4.39 -2.03
C TYR A 11 -13.59 3.37 -1.33
N LEU A 12 -12.50 3.84 -0.69
CA LEU A 12 -11.62 2.99 0.12
C LEU A 12 -12.41 2.32 1.24
N ASN A 13 -13.17 3.07 2.03
CA ASN A 13 -13.96 2.49 3.13
C ASN A 13 -15.02 1.48 2.65
N LYS A 14 -15.51 1.61 1.41
CA LYS A 14 -16.50 0.69 0.83
C LYS A 14 -15.87 -0.58 0.27
N ASN A 15 -14.69 -0.48 -0.35
CA ASN A 15 -14.12 -1.55 -1.19
C ASN A 15 -12.82 -2.15 -0.64
N TYR A 16 -12.15 -1.48 0.31
CA TYR A 16 -10.81 -1.82 0.77
C TYR A 16 -10.71 -1.76 2.29
N TYR A 17 -9.85 -2.62 2.85
CA TYR A 17 -9.43 -2.49 4.24
C TYR A 17 -8.13 -1.67 4.31
N SER A 18 -8.27 -0.39 4.66
CA SER A 18 -7.13 0.54 4.70
C SER A 18 -6.42 0.50 6.06
N ILE A 19 -5.11 0.20 6.06
CA ILE A 19 -4.29 0.17 7.27
C ILE A 19 -3.19 1.22 7.15
N LYS A 20 -3.10 2.12 8.15
CA LYS A 20 -1.94 2.99 8.32
C LYS A 20 -0.92 2.26 9.19
N PHE A 21 0.23 1.92 8.61
CA PHE A 21 1.31 1.24 9.33
C PHE A 21 2.47 2.21 9.59
N ASP A 22 2.97 2.22 10.84
CA ASP A 22 4.20 2.91 11.19
C ASP A 22 5.39 1.95 11.02
N ALA A 23 6.28 2.26 10.09
CA ALA A 23 7.45 1.44 9.83
C ALA A 23 8.48 1.44 10.98
N GLN A 24 8.32 2.29 11.99
CA GLN A 24 9.19 2.33 13.18
C GLN A 24 8.47 1.81 14.43
N HIS A 25 7.32 1.15 14.28
CA HIS A 25 6.55 0.63 15.41
C HIS A 25 7.41 -0.29 16.30
N PRO A 26 7.28 -0.20 17.64
CA PRO A 26 8.05 -1.03 18.57
C PRO A 26 7.49 -2.44 18.74
N ASP A 27 6.17 -2.61 18.63
CA ASP A 27 5.51 -3.85 19.03
C ASP A 27 5.63 -4.94 17.96
N ASP A 28 5.63 -6.20 18.42
CA ASP A 28 5.61 -7.37 17.56
C ASP A 28 4.27 -7.50 16.83
N ILE A 29 4.31 -7.70 15.51
CA ILE A 29 3.10 -7.83 14.68
C ILE A 29 3.05 -9.23 14.06
N THR A 30 1.94 -9.94 14.26
CA THR A 30 1.75 -11.28 13.69
C THR A 30 0.76 -11.23 12.52
N ILE A 31 1.19 -11.66 11.34
CA ILE A 31 0.38 -11.74 10.12
C ILE A 31 0.59 -13.11 9.48
N GLY A 32 -0.51 -13.81 9.14
CA GLY A 32 -0.44 -15.11 8.48
C GLY A 32 0.35 -16.18 9.26
N GLY A 33 0.35 -16.10 10.59
CA GLY A 33 1.12 -17.01 11.45
C GLY A 33 2.62 -16.72 11.57
N LYS A 34 3.11 -15.65 10.92
CA LYS A 34 4.49 -15.16 11.07
C LYS A 34 4.52 -13.90 11.93
N THR A 35 5.38 -13.89 12.93
CA THR A 35 5.64 -12.71 13.78
C THR A 35 6.79 -11.91 13.19
N TYR A 36 6.60 -10.60 13.06
CA TYR A 36 7.56 -9.61 12.60
C TYR A 36 7.89 -8.68 13.77
N LYS A 37 9.16 -8.31 13.90
CA LYS A 37 9.64 -7.50 15.03
C LYS A 37 10.37 -6.24 14.58
N ASN A 38 10.72 -5.37 15.52
CA ASN A 38 11.65 -4.28 15.31
C ASN A 38 12.86 -4.42 16.26
N PRO A 39 13.82 -5.31 15.96
CA PRO A 39 14.94 -5.60 16.88
C PRO A 39 15.87 -4.40 17.08
N ASN A 40 15.84 -3.42 16.17
CA ASN A 40 16.66 -2.21 16.23
C ASN A 40 15.89 -1.01 16.79
N TYR A 41 14.71 -1.22 17.36
CA TYR A 41 13.96 -0.17 18.03
C TYR A 41 14.69 0.28 19.31
N VAL A 42 14.86 1.59 19.46
CA VAL A 42 15.45 2.20 20.65
C VAL A 42 14.46 3.25 21.18
N GLU A 43 13.94 3.04 22.39
CA GLU A 43 12.92 3.93 22.99
C GLU A 43 13.42 5.37 23.19
N SER A 44 14.71 5.54 23.49
CA SER A 44 15.33 6.86 23.66
C SER A 44 15.51 7.65 22.35
N ASN A 45 15.22 7.06 21.19
CA ASN A 45 15.30 7.72 19.88
C ASN A 45 13.99 8.44 19.49
N THR A 46 13.32 9.10 20.44
CA THR A 46 12.03 9.77 20.21
C THR A 46 12.08 10.88 19.14
N CYS A 47 13.25 11.51 18.95
CA CYS A 47 13.46 12.59 17.96
C CYS A 47 14.48 12.20 16.86
N LYS A 48 14.85 10.92 16.76
CA LYS A 48 15.86 10.43 15.81
C LYS A 48 15.27 9.33 14.94
N ARG A 49 15.92 9.02 13.83
CA ARG A 49 15.54 7.87 13.00
C ARG A 49 15.68 6.59 13.83
N ASN A 50 14.60 5.85 13.99
CA ASN A 50 14.60 4.58 14.70
C ASN A 50 14.82 3.39 13.75
N GLY A 51 14.95 2.19 14.31
CA GLY A 51 14.95 0.95 13.56
C GLY A 51 13.68 0.78 12.71
N THR A 52 13.84 0.25 11.51
CA THR A 52 12.72 -0.09 10.63
C THR A 52 12.21 -1.48 10.99
N HIS A 53 10.91 -1.60 11.24
CA HIS A 53 10.21 -2.84 11.53
C HIS A 53 10.31 -3.84 10.36
N GLU A 54 10.51 -5.12 10.67
CA GLU A 54 10.69 -6.19 9.68
C GLU A 54 9.50 -6.32 8.73
N LEU A 55 8.29 -6.07 9.22
CA LEU A 55 7.09 -6.03 8.39
C LEU A 55 7.22 -5.04 7.23
N ALA A 56 7.76 -3.83 7.48
CA ALA A 56 7.95 -2.84 6.42
C ALA A 56 8.91 -3.36 5.35
N TYR A 57 10.00 -4.03 5.75
CA TYR A 57 10.89 -4.69 4.79
C TYR A 57 10.19 -5.80 4.00
N ALA A 58 9.34 -6.60 4.64
CA ALA A 58 8.65 -7.70 3.97
C ALA A 58 7.66 -7.21 2.90
N VAL A 59 6.92 -6.14 3.19
CA VAL A 59 5.81 -5.71 2.33
C VAL A 59 6.15 -4.52 1.43
N ALA A 60 6.93 -3.56 1.92
CA ALA A 60 7.20 -2.30 1.22
C ALA A 60 8.51 -2.30 0.44
N THR A 61 9.26 -3.40 0.44
CA THR A 61 10.39 -3.57 -0.49
C THR A 61 9.84 -3.68 -1.91
N SER A 62 10.22 -2.71 -2.74
CA SER A 62 9.89 -2.63 -4.16
C SER A 62 10.48 -3.83 -4.92
N GLN A 63 10.03 -4.07 -6.14
CA GLN A 63 10.57 -5.15 -6.99
C GLN A 63 12.11 -5.04 -7.18
N ASP A 64 12.66 -3.82 -7.19
CA ASP A 64 14.09 -3.56 -7.29
C ASP A 64 14.86 -3.72 -5.95
N GLY A 65 14.24 -4.28 -4.92
CA GLY A 65 14.86 -4.47 -3.60
C GLY A 65 15.01 -3.20 -2.77
N ARG A 66 14.43 -2.08 -3.22
CA ARG A 66 14.53 -0.78 -2.53
C ARG A 66 13.33 -0.53 -1.63
N LEU A 67 13.62 -0.13 -0.39
CA LEU A 67 12.63 0.39 0.55
C LEU A 67 12.63 1.92 0.49
N ALA A 68 11.50 2.50 0.11
CA ALA A 68 11.27 3.94 0.09
C ALA A 68 10.04 4.29 0.94
N PHE A 69 9.97 5.53 1.41
CA PHE A 69 8.84 6.02 2.18
C PHE A 69 8.34 7.35 1.62
N PRO A 70 7.02 7.62 1.63
CA PRO A 70 5.94 6.65 1.92
C PRO A 70 5.86 5.57 0.83
N THR A 71 5.32 4.39 1.15
CA THR A 71 5.00 3.34 0.17
C THR A 71 3.61 2.81 0.46
N THR A 72 2.79 2.69 -0.58
CA THR A 72 1.47 2.05 -0.50
C THR A 72 1.58 0.63 -1.04
N VAL A 73 1.19 -0.35 -0.24
CA VAL A 73 1.21 -1.77 -0.62
C VAL A 73 -0.23 -2.26 -0.77
N TYR A 74 -0.49 -2.92 -1.90
CA TYR A 74 -1.78 -3.48 -2.24
C TYR A 74 -1.73 -5.00 -2.05
N PHE A 75 -2.77 -5.54 -1.44
CA PHE A 75 -2.95 -6.96 -1.18
C PHE A 75 -4.24 -7.46 -1.82
N ASP A 76 -4.28 -8.74 -2.16
CA ASP A 76 -5.52 -9.42 -2.53
C ASP A 76 -6.34 -9.84 -1.30
N GLU A 77 -7.50 -10.45 -1.53
CA GLU A 77 -8.39 -10.94 -0.47
C GLU A 77 -7.76 -12.05 0.41
N ASN A 78 -6.71 -12.71 -0.09
CA ASN A 78 -5.98 -13.77 0.60
C ASN A 78 -4.70 -13.25 1.29
N PHE A 79 -4.53 -11.93 1.41
CA PHE A 79 -3.31 -11.28 1.94
C PHE A 79 -2.02 -11.54 1.14
N ASN A 80 -2.13 -11.93 -0.13
CA ASN A 80 -0.98 -11.98 -1.03
C ASN A 80 -0.64 -10.56 -1.50
N LYS A 81 0.65 -10.22 -1.46
CA LYS A 81 1.13 -8.93 -1.94
C LYS A 81 0.99 -8.85 -3.47
N LEU A 82 0.22 -7.88 -3.95
CA LEU A 82 0.03 -7.60 -5.38
C LEU A 82 1.13 -6.67 -5.90
N VAL A 83 1.19 -5.45 -5.36
CA VAL A 83 2.17 -4.45 -5.76
C VAL A 83 2.52 -3.53 -4.59
N ALA A 84 3.77 -3.07 -4.55
CA ALA A 84 4.23 -2.02 -3.67
C ALA A 84 4.60 -0.82 -4.53
N VAL A 85 3.92 0.31 -4.33
CA VAL A 85 4.18 1.54 -5.08
C VAL A 85 4.85 2.56 -4.16
N PRO A 86 6.14 2.85 -4.38
CA PRO A 86 6.84 3.84 -3.59
C PRO A 86 6.44 5.27 -3.99
N GLY A 87 6.46 6.17 -3.02
CA GLY A 87 6.18 7.58 -3.18
C GLY A 87 4.71 7.94 -3.01
N PHE A 88 4.46 9.25 -3.07
CA PHE A 88 3.11 9.80 -2.96
C PHE A 88 2.38 9.68 -4.30
N GLN A 89 1.19 9.07 -4.27
CA GLN A 89 0.36 8.92 -5.47
C GLN A 89 -0.58 10.12 -5.61
N LYS A 90 -0.73 10.63 -6.84
CA LYS A 90 -1.78 11.59 -7.18
C LYS A 90 -3.14 10.88 -7.13
N ALA A 91 -4.21 11.65 -6.93
CA ALA A 91 -5.56 11.13 -6.78
C ALA A 91 -5.97 10.21 -7.93
N LEU A 92 -5.74 10.66 -9.17
CA LEU A 92 -6.06 9.91 -10.38
C LEU A 92 -5.25 8.62 -10.52
N ASP A 93 -3.96 8.63 -10.16
CA ASP A 93 -3.11 7.45 -10.24
C ASP A 93 -3.54 6.40 -9.21
N LEU A 94 -3.88 6.85 -7.99
CA LEU A 94 -4.44 6.00 -6.95
C LEU A 94 -5.78 5.39 -7.41
N GLU A 95 -6.68 6.19 -7.95
CA GLU A 95 -7.97 5.73 -8.47
C GLU A 95 -7.80 4.66 -9.57
N LYS A 96 -6.90 4.87 -10.52
CA LYS A 96 -6.55 3.87 -11.55
C LYS A 96 -6.12 2.55 -10.94
N ILE A 97 -5.20 2.59 -9.97
CA ILE A 97 -4.67 1.39 -9.32
C ILE A 97 -5.79 0.65 -8.58
N LEU A 98 -6.60 1.38 -7.81
CA LEU A 98 -7.71 0.80 -7.08
C LEU A 98 -8.72 0.14 -8.03
N THR A 99 -9.17 0.84 -9.07
CA THR A 99 -10.12 0.28 -10.04
C THR A 99 -9.56 -0.96 -10.74
N TYR A 100 -8.27 -0.94 -11.10
CA TYR A 100 -7.59 -2.06 -11.76
C TYR A 100 -7.58 -3.34 -10.91
N TYR A 101 -7.22 -3.23 -9.63
CA TYR A 101 -7.18 -4.38 -8.73
C TYR A 101 -8.56 -4.77 -8.22
N ARG A 102 -9.48 -3.82 -7.99
CA ARG A 102 -10.84 -4.12 -7.53
C ARG A 102 -11.64 -4.90 -8.56
N GLY A 103 -11.48 -4.55 -9.83
CA GLY A 103 -12.20 -5.16 -10.95
C GLY A 103 -11.51 -6.39 -11.53
N ASP A 104 -10.46 -6.92 -10.88
CA ASP A 104 -9.71 -8.09 -11.35
C ASP A 104 -9.16 -7.94 -12.78
N TYR A 105 -8.99 -6.70 -13.24
CA TYR A 105 -8.50 -6.40 -14.59
C TYR A 105 -7.07 -6.89 -14.80
N HIS A 106 -6.30 -7.02 -13.72
CA HIS A 106 -4.95 -7.56 -13.73
C HIS A 106 -4.83 -9.01 -14.23
N PHE A 107 -5.92 -9.79 -14.26
CA PHE A 107 -5.93 -11.11 -14.88
C PHE A 107 -6.17 -11.08 -16.40
N LYS A 108 -6.67 -9.97 -16.95
CA LYS A 108 -7.18 -9.86 -18.32
C LYS A 108 -6.45 -8.83 -19.17
N LEU A 109 -5.93 -7.77 -18.56
CA LEU A 109 -5.37 -6.60 -19.22
C LEU A 109 -4.02 -6.27 -18.62
N GLU A 110 -3.08 -5.91 -19.48
CA GLU A 110 -1.80 -5.33 -19.05
C GLU A 110 -2.01 -3.93 -18.49
N TRP A 111 -1.23 -3.55 -17.48
CA TRP A 111 -1.35 -2.26 -16.81
C TRP A 111 -1.33 -1.07 -17.78
N ASN A 112 -0.41 -1.09 -18.76
CA ASN A 112 -0.30 -0.03 -19.76
C ASN A 112 -1.57 0.10 -20.62
N GLN A 113 -2.23 -1.02 -20.94
CA GLN A 113 -3.46 -1.02 -21.73
C GLN A 113 -4.64 -0.49 -20.91
N PHE A 114 -4.71 -0.86 -19.63
CA PHE A 114 -5.70 -0.31 -18.71
C PHE A 114 -5.53 1.19 -18.52
N GLN A 115 -4.30 1.67 -18.33
CA GLN A 115 -4.02 3.09 -18.16
C GLN A 115 -4.44 3.94 -19.36
N GLN A 116 -4.25 3.43 -20.58
CA GLN A 116 -4.64 4.12 -21.81
C GLN A 116 -6.16 4.19 -22.00
N ASN A 117 -6.90 3.19 -21.51
CA ASN A 117 -8.34 3.09 -21.66
C ASN A 117 -9.11 3.39 -20.37
N PHE A 118 -8.47 4.03 -19.39
CA PHE A 118 -9.03 4.20 -18.05
C PHE A 118 -10.41 4.88 -18.05
N ASP A 119 -10.63 5.82 -18.96
CA ASP A 119 -11.90 6.55 -19.09
C ASP A 119 -13.11 5.62 -19.34
N GLN A 120 -12.87 4.42 -19.91
CA GLN A 120 -13.91 3.40 -20.14
C GLN A 120 -14.28 2.61 -18.87
N TYR A 121 -13.36 2.58 -17.90
CA TYR A 121 -13.49 1.83 -16.65
C TYR A 121 -13.69 2.75 -15.44
N GLN A 122 -13.81 4.05 -15.68
CA GLN A 122 -13.98 5.03 -14.63
C GLN A 122 -15.37 4.85 -14.01
N GLU A 123 -15.43 4.09 -12.90
CA GLU A 123 -16.57 4.14 -12.01
C GLU A 123 -16.56 5.54 -11.38
N ASN A 124 -17.56 6.38 -11.70
CA ASN A 124 -17.70 7.69 -11.09
C ASN A 124 -17.69 7.56 -9.56
N LEU A 125 -16.55 7.88 -8.93
CA LEU A 125 -16.34 7.88 -7.47
C LEU A 125 -17.23 8.88 -6.72
#